data_AF-A0A0R3PGC2-F1
#
_entry.id   AF-A0A0R3PGC2-F1
#
_cell.length_a   1.000
_cell.length_b   1.000
_cell.length_c   1.000
_cell.angle_alpha   90.00
_cell.angle_beta   90.00
_cell.angle_gamma   90.00
#
_symmetry.space_group_name_H-M   'P 1'
#
loop_
_entity.id
_entity.type
_entity.pdbx_description
1 polymer ?
#
loop_
_entity_poly.entity_id
_entity_poly.type
_entity_poly.pdbx_seq_one_letter_code
_entity_poly.pdbx_strand_id
1 'polypeptide(L)'
;MPDAKNKSLKKLGKAVNFVFQNTSVYVSVLSLMFITFERWRAITCPLKSPLKATRYIIAGTWVAAMIMSSPEPFTLHLKRAEFRRPNFSTTWGTRCIASWSSETEQQYQIVLTLCAYLSPLLFISVLCLHMRRTLNRCELTIGKRQLANRKKAVRMLMAVVCVFALSYFPVHLHNIAATFDLLSRDSDINWIYVRKLLPRVFSYSSSCLNPLLYNFMCSKFSITMSL
;
A
#
# COMPACT_ATOMS: atom_id res chain seq x y z
N MET A 1 10.58 -17.55 -35.28
CA MET A 1 10.46 -16.08 -35.02
C MET A 1 9.18 -15.63 -34.27
N PRO A 2 7.98 -16.24 -34.42
CA PRO A 2 6.77 -15.80 -33.68
C PRO A 2 6.81 -16.07 -32.17
N ASP A 3 7.54 -17.11 -31.72
CA ASP A 3 7.66 -17.46 -30.30
C ASP A 3 8.40 -16.44 -29.44
N ALA A 4 9.41 -15.77 -30.00
CA ALA A 4 10.18 -14.76 -29.26
C ALA A 4 9.33 -13.52 -28.99
N LYS A 5 8.51 -13.09 -29.96
CA LYS A 5 7.60 -11.95 -29.83
C LYS A 5 6.47 -12.23 -28.82
N ASN A 6 5.90 -13.43 -28.86
CA ASN A 6 4.89 -13.88 -27.90
C ASN A 6 5.45 -13.98 -26.46
N LYS A 7 6.71 -14.44 -26.32
CA LYS A 7 7.41 -14.48 -25.03
C LYS A 7 7.66 -13.08 -24.47
N SER A 8 8.08 -12.13 -25.31
CA SER A 8 8.27 -10.72 -24.92
C SER A 8 6.96 -10.02 -24.53
N LEU A 9 5.87 -10.24 -25.27
CA LEU A 9 4.55 -9.70 -24.93
C LEU A 9 4.03 -10.24 -23.59
N LYS A 10 4.19 -11.54 -23.32
CA LYS A 10 3.81 -12.16 -22.03
C LYS A 10 4.66 -11.66 -20.87
N LYS A 11 5.95 -11.38 -21.11
CA LYS A 11 6.86 -10.76 -20.13
C LYS A 11 6.43 -9.35 -19.78
N LEU A 12 6.16 -8.56 -20.81
CA LEU A 12 5.68 -7.20 -20.66
C LEU A 12 4.35 -7.20 -19.88
N GLY A 13 3.37 -8.01 -20.26
CA GLY A 13 2.07 -8.06 -19.57
C GLY A 13 2.15 -8.47 -18.10
N LYS A 14 3.04 -9.39 -17.72
CA LYS A 14 3.23 -9.78 -16.31
C LYS A 14 3.97 -8.71 -15.51
N ALA A 15 5.01 -8.11 -16.08
CA ALA A 15 5.75 -7.02 -15.46
C ALA A 15 4.85 -5.80 -15.24
N VAL A 16 4.10 -5.44 -16.27
CA VAL A 16 3.13 -4.33 -16.26
C VAL A 16 2.08 -4.54 -15.17
N ASN A 17 1.47 -5.72 -15.08
CA ASN A 17 0.49 -6.00 -14.02
C ASN A 17 1.08 -5.89 -12.60
N PHE A 18 2.30 -6.40 -12.39
CA PHE A 18 2.96 -6.34 -11.09
C PHE A 18 3.30 -4.89 -10.70
N VAL A 19 3.84 -4.11 -11.64
CA VAL A 19 4.14 -2.69 -11.45
C VAL A 19 2.90 -1.89 -11.15
N PHE A 20 1.81 -2.08 -11.90
CA PHE A 20 0.57 -1.36 -11.65
C PHE A 20 -0.04 -1.69 -10.29
N GLN A 21 0.01 -2.96 -9.88
CA GLN A 21 -0.44 -3.37 -8.55
C GLN A 21 0.36 -2.69 -7.44
N ASN A 22 1.70 -2.76 -7.48
CA ASN A 22 2.57 -2.15 -6.47
C ASN A 22 2.51 -0.61 -6.50
N THR A 23 2.51 0.00 -7.68
CA THR A 23 2.39 1.46 -7.85
C THR A 23 1.07 1.97 -7.28
N SER A 24 -0.04 1.29 -7.53
CA SER A 24 -1.36 1.69 -7.02
C SER A 24 -1.39 1.70 -5.48
N VAL A 25 -0.68 0.77 -4.84
CA VAL A 25 -0.54 0.74 -3.39
C VAL A 25 0.24 1.96 -2.89
N TYR A 26 1.40 2.25 -3.47
CA TYR A 26 2.22 3.38 -3.03
C TYR A 26 1.52 4.72 -3.24
N VAL A 27 0.83 4.89 -4.37
CA VAL A 27 0.01 6.08 -4.64
C VAL A 27 -1.08 6.24 -3.58
N SER A 28 -1.72 5.14 -3.17
CA SER A 28 -2.75 5.17 -2.11
C SER A 28 -2.18 5.63 -0.77
N VAL A 29 -1.01 5.12 -0.36
CA VAL A 29 -0.33 5.50 0.89
C VAL A 29 0.08 6.98 0.89
N LEU A 30 0.72 7.41 -0.19
CA LEU A 30 1.14 8.80 -0.34
C LEU A 30 -0.06 9.76 -0.34
N SER A 31 -1.17 9.35 -0.95
CA SER A 31 -2.43 10.09 -0.91
C SER A 31 -2.98 10.20 0.51
N LEU A 32 -2.93 9.12 1.32
CA LEU A 32 -3.35 9.14 2.72
C LEU A 32 -2.46 10.03 3.59
N MET A 33 -1.15 10.04 3.38
CA MET A 33 -0.24 10.97 4.05
C MET A 33 -0.62 12.41 3.75
N PHE A 34 -0.88 12.70 2.47
CA PHE A 34 -1.24 14.02 2.01
C PHE A 34 -2.57 14.50 2.60
N ILE A 35 -3.62 13.68 2.54
CA ILE A 35 -4.94 13.98 3.13
C ILE A 35 -4.79 14.24 4.63
N THR A 36 -4.04 13.39 5.34
CA THR A 36 -3.77 13.56 6.78
C THR A 36 -3.07 14.89 7.05
N PHE A 37 -2.05 15.23 6.25
CA PHE A 37 -1.28 16.46 6.40
C PHE A 37 -2.13 17.71 6.15
N GLU A 38 -2.96 17.72 5.11
CA GLU A 38 -3.89 18.82 4.86
C GLU A 38 -4.87 19.03 6.03
N ARG A 39 -5.40 17.92 6.57
CA ARG A 39 -6.28 17.96 7.75
C ARG A 39 -5.56 18.47 8.99
N TRP A 40 -4.33 18.02 9.22
CA TRP A 40 -3.51 18.51 10.32
C TRP A 40 -3.28 20.01 10.21
N ARG A 41 -2.83 20.50 9.04
CA ARG A 41 -2.60 21.92 8.79
C ARG A 41 -3.87 22.76 8.98
N ALA A 42 -5.02 22.28 8.52
CA ALA A 42 -6.30 22.98 8.71
C ALA A 42 -6.74 23.06 10.18
N ILE A 43 -6.33 22.11 11.02
CA ILE A 43 -6.66 22.08 12.46
C ILE A 43 -5.66 22.90 13.28
N THR A 44 -4.37 22.86 12.96
CA THR A 44 -3.30 23.52 13.74
C THR A 44 -2.99 24.94 13.28
N CYS A 45 -3.19 25.27 12.00
CA CYS A 45 -2.87 26.57 11.42
C CYS A 45 -4.08 27.14 10.65
N PRO A 46 -5.01 27.84 11.32
CA PRO A 46 -6.27 28.28 10.72
C PRO A 46 -6.16 29.35 9.60
N LEU A 47 -4.97 29.87 9.24
CA LEU A 47 -4.83 30.89 8.19
C LEU A 47 -3.54 30.73 7.37
N LYS A 48 -3.52 29.87 6.33
CA LYS A 48 -2.71 30.07 5.11
C LYS A 48 -3.37 29.32 3.95
N SER A 49 -3.65 30.02 2.84
CA SER A 49 -4.22 29.50 1.59
C SER A 49 -3.68 28.09 1.23
N PRO A 50 -4.55 27.07 1.12
CA PRO A 50 -4.10 25.68 0.90
C PRO A 50 -3.85 25.34 -0.58
N LEU A 51 -4.36 26.11 -1.54
CA LEU A 51 -4.65 25.56 -2.87
C LEU A 51 -3.51 25.56 -3.89
N LYS A 52 -2.51 26.45 -3.79
CA LYS A 52 -1.43 26.53 -4.80
C LYS A 52 -0.32 25.48 -4.63
N ALA A 53 -0.08 25.01 -3.42
CA ALA A 53 0.96 24.01 -3.12
C ALA A 53 0.48 22.56 -3.31
N THR A 54 -0.81 22.29 -3.10
CA THR A 54 -1.44 20.96 -3.22
C THR A 54 -1.17 20.31 -4.58
N ARG A 55 -1.21 21.07 -5.69
CA ARG A 55 -0.94 20.53 -7.04
C ARG A 55 0.49 20.00 -7.21
N TYR A 56 1.48 20.66 -6.61
CA TYR A 56 2.90 20.26 -6.68
C TYR A 56 3.18 19.06 -5.78
N ILE A 57 2.48 18.96 -4.65
CA ILE A 57 2.61 17.82 -3.74
C ILE A 57 1.99 16.58 -4.37
N ILE A 58 0.83 16.68 -5.02
CA ILE A 58 0.24 15.57 -5.78
C ILE A 58 1.18 15.15 -6.93
N ALA A 59 1.69 16.08 -7.73
CA ALA A 59 2.65 15.73 -8.77
C ALA A 59 3.92 15.05 -8.18
N GLY A 60 4.41 15.55 -7.04
CA GLY A 60 5.55 14.97 -6.32
C GLY A 60 5.28 13.56 -5.78
N THR A 61 4.08 13.25 -5.29
CA THR A 61 3.75 11.89 -4.82
C THR A 61 3.71 10.89 -5.97
N TRP A 62 3.21 11.29 -7.14
CA TRP A 62 3.25 10.44 -8.34
C TRP A 62 4.69 10.19 -8.81
N VAL A 63 5.53 11.22 -8.85
CA VAL A 63 6.95 11.07 -9.22
C VAL A 63 7.69 10.19 -8.21
N ALA A 64 7.49 10.39 -6.91
CA ALA A 64 8.09 9.57 -5.87
C ALA A 64 7.62 8.10 -5.94
N ALA A 65 6.32 7.85 -6.18
CA ALA A 65 5.80 6.50 -6.36
C ALA A 65 6.39 5.80 -7.59
N MET A 66 6.55 6.53 -8.70
CA MET A 66 7.17 5.99 -9.91
C MET A 66 8.65 5.67 -9.71
N ILE A 67 9.38 6.50 -8.96
CA ILE A 67 10.79 6.24 -8.60
C ILE A 67 10.89 5.01 -7.70
N MET A 68 10.03 4.90 -6.68
CA MET A 68 10.01 3.75 -5.77
C MET A 68 9.61 2.45 -6.47
N SER A 69 8.72 2.51 -7.46
CA SER A 69 8.32 1.35 -8.28
C SER A 69 9.29 1.06 -9.43
N SER A 70 10.26 1.94 -9.68
CA SER A 70 11.16 1.87 -10.84
C SER A 70 12.07 0.64 -10.89
N PRO A 71 12.53 0.00 -9.80
CA PRO A 71 13.48 -1.11 -9.94
C PRO A 71 12.84 -2.44 -10.40
N GLU A 72 11.56 -2.66 -10.11
CA GLU A 72 10.87 -3.93 -10.37
C GLU A 72 10.66 -4.30 -11.86
N PRO A 73 10.26 -3.39 -12.78
CA PRO A 73 10.02 -3.75 -14.17
C PRO A 73 11.28 -3.99 -14.99
N PHE A 74 12.38 -3.29 -14.68
CA PHE A 74 13.58 -3.30 -15.52
C PHE A 74 14.42 -4.58 -15.40
N THR A 75 14.16 -5.41 -14.38
CA THR A 75 14.99 -6.58 -14.03
C THR A 75 14.23 -7.91 -14.00
N LEU A 76 12.96 -7.93 -14.42
CA LEU A 76 12.23 -9.20 -14.54
C LEU A 76 12.80 -9.97 -15.73
N HIS A 77 13.21 -11.23 -15.55
CA HIS A 77 13.56 -12.13 -16.65
C HIS A 77 12.52 -13.24 -16.77
N LEU A 78 12.12 -13.54 -18.02
CA LEU A 78 11.14 -14.59 -18.29
C LEU A 78 11.87 -15.94 -18.41
N LYS A 79 11.93 -16.71 -17.32
CA LYS A 79 12.41 -18.10 -17.37
C LYS A 79 11.23 -19.04 -17.64
N ARG A 80 11.48 -20.13 -18.39
CA ARG A 80 10.49 -21.21 -18.53
C ARG A 80 10.31 -21.84 -17.14
N ALA A 81 9.07 -22.10 -16.74
CA ALA A 81 8.83 -22.83 -15.50
C ALA A 81 9.11 -24.31 -15.79
N GLU A 82 10.23 -24.82 -15.29
CA GLU A 82 10.54 -26.24 -15.32
C GLU A 82 9.89 -26.90 -14.11
N PHE A 83 8.82 -27.66 -14.34
CA PHE A 83 8.29 -28.57 -13.33
C PHE A 83 9.06 -29.88 -13.43
N ARG A 84 9.99 -30.09 -12.49
CA ARG A 84 10.76 -31.33 -12.37
C ARG A 84 10.13 -32.21 -11.30
N ARG A 85 9.37 -33.23 -11.72
CA ARG A 85 9.01 -34.36 -10.86
C ARG A 85 10.03 -35.48 -11.08
N PRO A 86 10.27 -36.38 -10.10
CA PRO A 86 11.31 -37.41 -10.19
C PRO A 86 11.28 -38.26 -11.48
N ASN A 87 10.10 -38.46 -12.10
CA ASN A 87 9.94 -39.26 -13.32
C ASN A 87 9.32 -38.51 -14.52
N PHE A 88 9.10 -37.20 -14.42
CA PHE A 88 8.49 -36.42 -15.51
C PHE A 88 8.95 -34.96 -15.44
N SER A 89 9.68 -34.52 -16.45
CA SER A 89 10.01 -33.11 -16.64
C SER A 89 9.07 -32.52 -17.69
N THR A 90 8.23 -31.57 -17.29
CA THR A 90 7.37 -30.85 -18.25
C THR A 90 7.59 -29.35 -18.13
N THR A 91 7.86 -28.72 -19.26
CA THR A 91 7.91 -27.27 -19.39
C THR A 91 6.53 -26.73 -19.68
N TRP A 92 5.69 -26.56 -18.65
CA TRP A 92 4.41 -25.85 -18.77
C TRP A 92 4.49 -24.49 -18.07
N GLY A 93 4.34 -23.42 -18.86
CA GLY A 93 4.26 -22.04 -18.36
C GLY A 93 5.59 -21.29 -18.30
N THR A 94 5.48 -19.99 -18.03
CA THR A 94 6.62 -19.06 -17.89
C THR A 94 6.53 -18.37 -16.53
N ARG A 95 7.63 -18.39 -15.77
CA ARG A 95 7.76 -17.70 -14.48
C ARG A 95 8.64 -16.47 -14.69
N CYS A 96 8.20 -15.33 -14.16
CA CYS A 96 9.09 -14.17 -14.05
C CYS A 96 9.97 -14.40 -12.82
N ILE A 97 11.28 -14.41 -13.02
CA ILE A 97 12.26 -14.48 -11.92
C ILE A 97 13.05 -13.18 -11.99
N ALA A 98 13.16 -12.49 -10.87
CA ALA A 98 13.98 -11.29 -10.78
C ALA A 98 15.46 -11.68 -10.94
N SER A 99 16.25 -10.95 -11.73
CA SER A 99 17.66 -11.28 -12.00
C SER A 99 18.64 -10.75 -10.95
N TRP A 100 18.15 -10.18 -9.84
CA TRP A 100 18.98 -9.62 -8.80
C TRP A 100 19.79 -10.72 -8.09
N SER A 101 20.96 -10.35 -7.56
CA SER A 101 21.61 -11.15 -6.52
C SER A 101 20.71 -11.16 -5.28
N SER A 102 20.83 -12.21 -4.47
CA SER A 102 20.04 -12.34 -3.22
C SER A 102 20.22 -11.11 -2.31
N GLU A 103 21.42 -10.53 -2.28
CA GLU A 103 21.76 -9.35 -1.49
C GLU A 103 21.04 -8.09 -1.95
N THR A 104 20.95 -7.85 -3.27
CA THR A 104 20.26 -6.64 -3.76
C THR A 104 18.74 -6.75 -3.63
N GLU A 105 18.19 -7.97 -3.75
CA GLU A 105 16.77 -8.22 -3.44
C GLU A 105 16.48 -7.96 -1.94
N GLN A 106 17.36 -8.39 -1.03
CA GLN A 106 17.26 -8.10 0.41
C GLN A 106 17.25 -6.59 0.68
N GLN A 107 18.25 -5.87 0.17
CA GLN A 107 18.36 -4.43 0.36
C GLN A 107 17.14 -3.70 -0.19
N TYR A 108 16.66 -4.06 -1.39
CA TYR A 108 15.48 -3.47 -1.99
C TYR A 108 14.22 -3.69 -1.15
N GLN A 109 13.94 -4.93 -0.72
CA GLN A 109 12.74 -5.24 0.09
C GLN A 109 12.78 -4.54 1.46
N ILE A 110 13.96 -4.38 2.07
CA ILE A 110 14.14 -3.64 3.32
C ILE A 110 13.85 -2.16 3.11
N VAL A 111 14.48 -1.53 2.11
CA VAL A 111 14.27 -0.10 1.78
C VAL A 111 12.80 0.15 1.47
N LEU A 112 12.17 -0.73 0.69
CA LEU A 112 10.76 -0.64 0.35
C LEU A 112 9.87 -0.73 1.59
N THR A 113 10.12 -1.67 2.49
CA THR A 113 9.33 -1.80 3.73
C THR A 113 9.51 -0.60 4.66
N LEU A 114 10.72 -0.03 4.73
CA LEU A 114 10.99 1.16 5.53
C LEU A 114 10.32 2.41 4.93
N CYS A 115 10.54 2.67 3.65
CA CYS A 115 10.12 3.90 2.98
C CYS A 115 8.64 3.88 2.57
N ALA A 116 8.10 2.74 2.16
CA ALA A 116 6.75 2.63 1.61
C ALA A 116 5.69 2.21 2.65
N TYR A 117 6.10 1.63 3.78
CA TYR A 117 5.20 1.11 4.80
C TYR A 117 5.43 1.74 6.17
N LEU A 118 6.62 1.57 6.76
CA LEU A 118 6.87 2.05 8.13
C LEU A 118 6.90 3.58 8.25
N SER A 119 7.64 4.27 7.38
CA SER A 119 7.73 5.74 7.40
C SER A 119 6.36 6.42 7.22
N PRO A 120 5.53 6.05 6.22
CA PRO A 120 4.19 6.59 6.07
C PRO A 120 3.27 6.33 7.26
N LEU A 121 3.32 5.11 7.84
CA LEU A 121 2.52 4.76 9.01
C LEU A 121 2.90 5.62 10.23
N LEU A 122 4.20 5.79 10.47
CA LEU A 122 4.69 6.63 11.56
C LEU A 122 4.28 8.09 11.35
N PHE A 123 4.47 8.62 10.15
CA PHE A 123 4.11 9.99 9.80
C PHE A 123 2.62 10.26 10.05
N ILE A 124 1.75 9.42 9.49
CA ILE A 124 0.30 9.57 9.65
C ILE A 124 -0.12 9.42 11.11
N SER A 125 0.46 8.46 11.84
CA SER A 125 0.14 8.22 13.25
C SER A 125 0.49 9.42 14.12
N VAL A 126 1.68 10.01 13.93
CA VAL A 126 2.12 11.21 14.66
C VAL A 126 1.18 12.38 14.38
N LEU A 127 0.82 12.62 13.12
CA LEU A 127 -0.12 13.69 12.77
C LEU A 127 -1.51 13.47 13.37
N CYS A 128 -2.03 12.23 13.33
CA CYS A 128 -3.31 11.88 13.96
C CYS A 128 -3.31 12.08 15.48
N LEU A 129 -2.24 11.67 16.16
CA LEU A 129 -2.08 11.88 17.60
C LEU A 129 -1.98 13.37 17.93
N HIS A 130 -1.22 14.13 17.14
CA HIS A 130 -1.12 15.58 17.31
C HIS A 130 -2.48 16.26 17.11
N MET A 131 -3.20 15.94 16.02
CA MET A 131 -4.55 16.44 15.76
C MET A 131 -5.49 16.14 16.93
N ARG A 132 -5.46 14.92 17.47
CA ARG A 132 -6.29 14.52 18.62
C ARG A 132 -5.97 15.35 19.86
N ARG A 133 -4.68 15.59 20.16
CA ARG A 133 -4.25 16.42 21.29
C ARG A 133 -4.66 17.88 21.12
N THR A 134 -4.42 18.47 19.94
CA THR A 134 -4.82 19.85 19.63
C THR A 134 -6.33 20.01 19.77
N LEU A 135 -7.10 19.07 19.25
CA LEU A 135 -8.56 19.15 19.27
C LEU A 135 -9.15 19.00 20.68
N ASN A 136 -8.51 18.22 21.56
CA ASN A 136 -8.88 18.16 22.97
C ASN A 136 -8.53 19.46 23.72
N ARG A 137 -7.47 20.17 23.34
CA ARG A 137 -7.11 21.47 23.94
C ARG A 137 -8.08 22.58 23.50
N CYS A 138 -8.55 22.55 22.26
CA CYS A 138 -9.47 23.56 21.70
C CYS A 138 -10.96 23.28 21.99
N GLU A 139 -11.27 22.38 22.93
CA GLU A 139 -12.63 21.93 23.22
C GLU A 139 -13.57 23.05 23.69
N LEU A 140 -13.02 24.08 24.34
CA LEU A 140 -13.76 25.24 24.82
C LEU A 140 -13.88 26.37 23.78
N THR A 141 -12.99 26.40 22.78
CA THR A 141 -12.89 27.51 21.81
C THR A 141 -13.65 27.22 20.51
N ILE A 142 -13.82 25.94 20.16
CA ILE A 142 -14.49 25.50 18.93
C ILE A 142 -15.92 25.07 19.28
N GLY A 143 -16.93 25.56 18.55
CA GLY A 143 -18.32 25.16 18.77
C GLY A 143 -18.51 23.65 18.80
N LYS A 144 -19.30 23.13 19.75
CA LYS A 144 -19.47 21.68 20.05
C LYS A 144 -19.70 20.82 18.80
N ARG A 145 -20.52 21.30 17.85
CA ARG A 145 -20.82 20.60 16.59
C ARG A 145 -19.61 20.52 15.64
N GLN A 146 -18.85 21.62 15.50
CA GLN A 146 -17.64 21.64 14.67
C GLN A 146 -16.53 20.77 15.27
N LEU A 147 -16.39 20.80 16.60
CA LEU A 147 -15.44 19.95 17.33
C LEU A 147 -15.75 18.46 17.14
N ALA A 148 -17.01 18.06 17.27
CA ALA A 148 -17.45 16.69 17.06
C ALA A 148 -17.16 16.21 15.64
N ASN A 149 -17.44 17.03 14.62
CA ASN A 149 -17.15 16.71 13.22
C ASN A 149 -15.65 16.54 12.95
N ARG A 150 -14.79 17.41 13.52
CA ARG A 150 -13.33 17.27 13.42
C ARG A 150 -12.82 16.01 14.14
N LYS A 151 -13.32 15.71 15.35
CA LYS A 151 -12.94 14.51 16.13
C LYS A 151 -13.33 13.24 15.36
N LYS A 152 -14.48 13.26 14.69
CA LYS A 152 -14.98 12.18 13.81
C LYS A 152 -14.08 11.97 12.59
N ALA A 153 -13.67 13.05 11.92
CA ALA A 153 -12.76 12.96 10.78
C ALA A 153 -11.39 12.36 11.17
N VAL A 154 -10.82 12.78 12.32
CA VAL A 154 -9.56 12.21 12.83
C VAL A 154 -9.74 10.73 13.18
N ARG A 155 -10.88 10.34 13.79
CA ARG A 155 -11.18 8.93 14.08
C ARG A 155 -11.26 8.08 12.81
N MET A 156 -11.84 8.62 11.75
CA MET A 156 -11.90 7.97 10.45
C MET A 156 -10.49 7.77 9.85
N LEU A 157 -9.63 8.80 9.90
CA LEU A 157 -8.25 8.68 9.42
C LEU A 157 -7.47 7.60 10.19
N MET A 158 -7.59 7.56 11.52
CA MET A 158 -6.98 6.50 12.32
C MET A 158 -7.49 5.10 11.94
N ALA A 159 -8.80 4.95 11.68
CA ALA A 159 -9.36 3.66 11.27
C ALA A 159 -8.81 3.20 9.91
N VAL A 160 -8.74 4.09 8.92
CA VAL A 160 -8.16 3.80 7.60
C VAL A 160 -6.70 3.36 7.72
N VAL A 161 -5.93 4.04 8.58
CA VAL A 161 -4.51 3.74 8.79
C VAL A 161 -4.31 2.41 9.49
N CYS A 162 -5.14 2.08 10.49
CA CYS A 162 -5.10 0.78 11.14
C CYS A 162 -5.44 -0.35 10.16
N VAL A 163 -6.47 -0.17 9.33
CA VAL A 163 -6.83 -1.14 8.30
C VAL A 163 -5.70 -1.32 7.29
N PHE A 164 -5.10 -0.22 6.84
CA PHE A 164 -3.92 -0.27 5.96
C PHE A 164 -2.74 -1.01 6.64
N ALA A 165 -2.37 -0.65 7.88
CA ALA A 165 -1.30 -1.34 8.60
C ALA A 165 -1.54 -2.85 8.70
N LEU A 166 -2.72 -3.26 9.17
CA LEU A 166 -3.03 -4.67 9.42
C LEU A 166 -3.15 -5.49 8.12
N SER A 167 -3.65 -4.89 7.04
CA SER A 167 -3.82 -5.57 5.75
C SER A 167 -2.50 -5.74 4.99
N TYR A 168 -1.56 -4.80 5.12
CA TYR A 168 -0.27 -4.84 4.43
C TYR A 168 0.85 -5.48 5.24
N PHE A 169 0.73 -5.53 6.57
CA PHE A 169 1.71 -6.21 7.44
C PHE A 169 2.04 -7.64 6.99
N PRO A 170 1.05 -8.51 6.67
CA PRO A 170 1.35 -9.87 6.21
C PRO A 170 2.15 -9.91 4.91
N VAL A 171 1.96 -8.95 4.01
CA VAL A 171 2.68 -8.88 2.73
C VAL A 171 4.15 -8.52 2.95
N HIS A 172 4.41 -7.46 3.71
CA HIS A 172 5.78 -7.05 4.03
C HIS A 172 6.51 -8.11 4.84
N LEU A 173 5.83 -8.75 5.79
CA LEU A 173 6.39 -9.85 6.58
C LEU A 173 6.73 -11.06 5.69
N HIS A 174 5.83 -11.45 4.79
CA HIS A 174 6.07 -12.54 3.86
C HIS A 174 7.24 -12.24 2.92
N ASN A 175 7.31 -11.02 2.36
CA ASN A 175 8.37 -10.63 1.44
C ASN A 175 9.73 -10.66 2.14
N ILE A 176 9.85 -10.09 3.35
CA ILE A 176 11.08 -10.14 4.14
C ILE A 176 11.46 -11.60 4.44
N ALA A 177 10.53 -12.40 4.97
CA ALA A 177 10.83 -13.79 5.32
C ALA A 177 11.19 -14.66 4.10
N ALA A 178 10.62 -14.38 2.93
CA ALA A 178 10.98 -15.06 1.68
C ALA A 178 12.39 -14.69 1.21
N THR A 179 12.77 -13.42 1.37
CA THR A 179 14.06 -12.88 0.92
C THR A 179 15.23 -13.24 1.84
N PHE A 180 14.97 -13.55 3.11
CA PHE A 180 15.94 -14.15 4.05
C PHE A 180 15.95 -15.68 4.05
N ASP A 181 15.29 -16.30 3.08
CA ASP A 181 15.23 -17.76 2.92
C ASP A 181 14.71 -18.50 4.18
N LEU A 182 13.92 -17.83 5.04
CA LEU A 182 13.35 -18.42 6.24
C LEU A 182 12.18 -19.37 5.94
N LEU A 183 11.80 -19.47 4.67
CA LEU A 183 10.59 -20.13 4.19
C LEU A 183 10.87 -21.28 3.22
N SER A 184 12.14 -21.71 3.07
CA SER A 184 12.57 -22.80 2.17
C SER A 184 12.37 -24.20 2.75
N ARG A 185 11.85 -24.32 3.98
CA ARG A 185 11.68 -25.61 4.69
C ARG A 185 10.38 -26.36 4.34
N ASP A 186 9.46 -25.75 3.59
CA ASP A 186 8.17 -26.38 3.25
C ASP A 186 8.26 -27.27 2.01
N SER A 187 7.89 -28.55 2.18
CA SER A 187 7.77 -29.54 1.11
C SER A 187 6.37 -29.62 0.51
N ASP A 188 5.34 -29.09 1.18
CA ASP A 188 3.95 -29.13 0.72
C ASP A 188 3.61 -27.97 -0.24
N ILE A 189 3.34 -28.31 -1.49
CA ILE A 189 3.01 -27.38 -2.56
C ILE A 189 1.75 -26.57 -2.24
N ASN A 190 0.73 -27.17 -1.61
CA ASN A 190 -0.52 -26.48 -1.28
C ASN A 190 -0.28 -25.36 -0.27
N TRP A 191 0.53 -25.66 0.74
CA TRP A 191 0.88 -24.71 1.78
C TRP A 191 1.73 -23.55 1.25
N ILE A 192 2.64 -23.79 0.30
CA ILE A 192 3.38 -22.74 -0.41
C ILE A 192 2.43 -21.79 -1.16
N TYR A 193 1.39 -22.32 -1.81
CA TYR A 193 0.39 -21.49 -2.51
C TYR A 193 -0.42 -20.64 -1.53
N VAL A 194 -0.95 -21.24 -0.46
CA VAL A 194 -1.71 -20.52 0.57
C VAL A 194 -0.86 -19.41 1.20
N ARG A 195 0.38 -19.72 1.58
CA ARG A 195 1.32 -18.76 2.18
C ARG A 195 1.65 -17.56 1.28
N LYS A 196 1.65 -17.75 -0.05
CA LYS A 196 1.88 -16.68 -1.03
C LYS A 196 0.61 -15.89 -1.38
N LEU A 197 -0.54 -16.57 -1.41
CA LEU A 197 -1.81 -15.98 -1.81
C LEU A 197 -2.45 -15.19 -0.68
N LEU A 198 -2.43 -15.72 0.54
CA LEU A 198 -3.11 -15.16 1.70
C LEU A 198 -2.69 -13.71 1.99
N PRO A 199 -1.39 -13.35 2.06
CA PRO A 199 -0.99 -11.96 2.27
C PRO A 199 -1.52 -11.01 1.20
N ARG A 200 -1.54 -11.44 -0.07
CA ARG A 200 -2.02 -10.61 -1.19
C ARG A 200 -3.53 -10.37 -1.10
N VAL A 201 -4.30 -11.39 -0.72
CA VAL A 201 -5.75 -11.27 -0.50
C VAL A 201 -6.03 -10.28 0.64
N PHE A 202 -5.27 -10.36 1.73
CA PHE A 202 -5.38 -9.39 2.82
C PHE A 202 -5.09 -7.97 2.36
N SER A 203 -4.05 -7.75 1.56
CA SER A 203 -3.73 -6.44 1.01
C SER A 203 -4.86 -5.88 0.12
N TYR A 204 -5.49 -6.68 -0.73
CA TYR A 204 -6.62 -6.22 -1.55
C TYR A 204 -7.86 -5.81 -0.73
N SER A 205 -8.07 -6.42 0.43
CA SER A 205 -9.18 -6.06 1.32
C SER A 205 -9.13 -4.58 1.76
N SER A 206 -7.93 -4.00 1.86
CA SER A 206 -7.73 -2.58 2.22
C SER A 206 -8.44 -1.62 1.27
N SER A 207 -8.50 -1.96 -0.02
CA SER A 207 -9.13 -1.13 -1.05
C SER A 207 -10.65 -1.18 -0.96
N CYS A 208 -11.21 -2.36 -0.65
CA CYS A 208 -12.66 -2.56 -0.46
C CYS A 208 -13.17 -1.92 0.84
N LEU A 209 -12.33 -1.85 1.87
CA LEU A 209 -12.70 -1.29 3.17
C LEU A 209 -12.75 0.25 3.16
N ASN A 210 -12.10 0.91 2.20
CA ASN A 210 -12.12 2.38 2.11
C ASN A 210 -13.56 2.94 1.99
N PRO A 211 -14.39 2.57 0.99
CA PRO A 211 -15.80 3.01 0.92
C PRO A 211 -16.65 2.62 2.12
N LEU A 212 -16.42 1.44 2.71
CA LEU A 212 -17.16 0.99 3.90
C LEU A 212 -16.84 1.86 5.11
N LEU A 213 -15.58 2.21 5.32
CA LEU A 213 -15.16 3.14 6.38
C LEU A 213 -15.76 4.53 6.18
N TYR A 214 -15.79 5.03 4.94
CA TYR A 214 -16.46 6.31 4.64
C TYR A 214 -17.97 6.23 4.87
N ASN A 215 -18.64 5.15 4.49
CA ASN A 215 -20.08 4.98 4.67
C ASN A 215 -20.49 4.80 6.14
N PHE A 216 -19.83 3.91 6.89
CA PHE A 216 -20.15 3.70 8.32
C PHE A 216 -19.86 4.93 9.18
N MET A 217 -18.84 5.70 8.81
CA MET A 217 -18.54 6.92 9.53
C MET A 217 -19.44 8.07 9.05
N CYS A 218 -19.79 8.19 7.77
CA CYS A 218 -20.76 9.21 7.29
C CYS A 218 -22.23 8.90 7.64
N SER A 219 -22.62 7.65 7.89
CA SER A 219 -24.03 7.23 8.09
C SER A 219 -24.74 7.87 9.29
N LYS A 220 -24.01 8.50 10.22
CA LYS A 220 -24.62 9.40 11.21
C LYS A 220 -25.14 10.74 10.63
N PHE A 221 -25.19 10.90 9.31
CA PHE A 221 -25.74 12.08 8.64
C PHE A 221 -27.03 11.81 7.85
N SER A 222 -27.56 10.57 7.84
CA SER A 222 -28.74 10.22 7.02
C SER A 222 -30.03 9.91 7.79
N ILE A 223 -30.15 10.35 9.05
CA ILE A 223 -31.44 10.35 9.79
C ILE A 223 -31.75 11.78 10.26
N THR A 224 -31.73 12.75 9.35
CA THR A 224 -32.37 14.09 9.52
C THR A 224 -32.71 14.68 8.14
N MET A 225 -33.08 13.82 7.19
CA MET A 225 -33.60 14.24 5.88
C MET A 225 -34.82 13.40 5.50
N SER A 226 -35.64 13.11 6.51
CA SER A 226 -36.95 12.48 6.40
C SER A 226 -37.86 13.02 7.52
N LEU A 227 -37.90 14.35 7.65
CA LEU A 227 -38.95 15.15 8.27
C LEU A 227 -39.00 16.48 7.53
#